data_AF-A0A961NZH8-F1
#
_entry.id   AF-A0A961NZH8-F1
#
_cell.length_a   1.000
_cell.length_b   1.000
_cell.length_c   1.000
_cell.angle_alpha   90.00
_cell.angle_beta   90.00
_cell.angle_gamma   90.00
#
_symmetry.space_group_name_H-M   'P 1'
#
loop_
_entity.id
_entity.type
_entity.pdbx_description
1 polymer ?
#
loop_
_entity_poly.entity_id
_entity_poly.type
_entity_poly.pdbx_seq_one_letter_code
_entity_poly.pdbx_strand_id
1 'polypeptide(L)'
;MDWVKIIHILCVMGWMTSIFAVPRALIYWKREHQRLGEFGPLGDLTIRLYRFSAGLGVIALITGLWLGWAVWSFAPWVHLKLALVALLAGHYVWTGVMVMRARRGEFRESELFLRIFNEISVFGVIAILWVVVVKPF
;
A
#
# COMPACT_ATOMS: atom_id res chain seq x y z
N MET A 1 24.50 9.11 -3.56
CA MET A 1 23.20 8.81 -2.91
C MET A 1 22.20 8.17 -3.86
N ASP A 2 22.51 8.05 -5.15
CA ASP A 2 21.53 7.62 -6.15
C ASP A 2 21.15 6.14 -6.03
N TRP A 3 22.04 5.29 -5.51
CA TRP A 3 21.71 3.92 -5.13
C TRP A 3 20.59 3.84 -4.08
N VAL A 4 20.56 4.73 -3.09
CA VAL A 4 19.48 4.79 -2.09
C VAL A 4 18.17 5.21 -2.75
N LYS A 5 18.22 6.14 -3.72
CA LYS A 5 17.03 6.52 -4.51
C LYS A 5 16.53 5.36 -5.36
N ILE A 6 17.42 4.61 -6.01
CA ILE A 6 17.06 3.42 -6.81
C ILE A 6 16.36 2.39 -5.93
N ILE A 7 16.96 2.05 -4.77
CA ILE A 7 16.37 1.11 -3.81
C ILE A 7 15.02 1.63 -3.31
N HIS A 8 14.93 2.91 -2.95
CA HIS A 8 13.70 3.54 -2.51
C HIS A 8 12.59 3.42 -3.56
N ILE A 9 12.87 3.80 -4.81
CA ILE A 9 11.89 3.76 -5.89
C ILE A 9 11.45 2.32 -6.17
N LEU A 10 12.38 1.36 -6.22
CA LEU A 10 12.05 -0.06 -6.36
C LEU A 10 11.10 -0.53 -5.26
N CYS A 11 11.40 -0.20 -4.01
CA CYS A 11 10.58 -0.58 -2.86
C CYS A 11 9.21 0.11 -2.87
N VAL A 12 9.13 1.38 -3.27
CA VAL A 12 7.86 2.09 -3.45
C VAL A 12 7.01 1.41 -4.53
N MET A 13 7.58 1.11 -5.70
CA MET A 13 6.86 0.41 -6.77
C MET A 13 6.33 -0.94 -6.30
N GLY A 14 7.18 -1.72 -5.62
CA GLY A 14 6.76 -3.00 -5.05
C GLY A 14 5.72 -2.86 -3.93
N TRP A 15 5.76 -1.80 -3.13
CA TRP A 15 4.74 -1.52 -2.13
C TRP A 15 3.39 -1.14 -2.78
N MET A 16 3.42 -0.36 -3.85
CA MET A 16 2.22 0.03 -4.59
C MET A 16 1.45 -1.16 -5.18
N THR A 17 2.16 -2.25 -5.52
CA THR A 17 1.50 -3.47 -6.05
C THR A 17 0.39 -3.97 -5.13
N SER A 18 0.64 -4.08 -3.82
CA SER A 18 -0.36 -4.57 -2.88
C SER A 18 -1.39 -3.51 -2.51
N ILE A 19 -1.00 -2.24 -2.40
CA ILE A 19 -1.93 -1.13 -2.13
C ILE A 19 -3.05 -1.08 -3.17
N PHE A 20 -2.74 -1.35 -4.44
CA PHE A 20 -3.73 -1.34 -5.52
C PHE A 20 -4.37 -2.71 -5.80
N ALA A 21 -3.62 -3.80 -5.66
CA ALA A 21 -4.13 -5.12 -6.04
C ALA A 21 -4.95 -5.79 -4.92
N VAL A 22 -4.54 -5.67 -3.65
CA VAL A 22 -5.11 -6.48 -2.57
C VAL A 22 -6.57 -6.14 -2.25
N PRO A 23 -7.01 -4.87 -2.18
CA PRO A 23 -8.42 -4.58 -1.95
C PRO A 23 -9.34 -5.22 -3.00
N ARG A 24 -8.91 -5.24 -4.27
CA ARG A 24 -9.63 -5.91 -5.35
C ARG A 24 -9.52 -7.43 -5.26
N ALA A 25 -8.34 -7.96 -4.92
CA ALA A 25 -8.14 -9.38 -4.71
C ALA A 25 -9.05 -9.94 -3.60
N LEU A 26 -9.36 -9.17 -2.56
CA LEU A 26 -10.33 -9.54 -1.51
C LEU A 26 -11.74 -9.80 -2.05
N ILE A 27 -12.17 -9.05 -3.08
CA ILE A 27 -13.47 -9.28 -3.74
C ILE A 27 -13.48 -10.66 -4.41
N TYR A 28 -12.43 -10.96 -5.17
CA TYR A 28 -12.32 -12.23 -5.88
C TYR A 28 -12.11 -13.39 -4.91
N TRP A 29 -11.33 -13.20 -3.85
CA TRP A 29 -11.13 -14.20 -2.81
C TRP A 29 -12.44 -14.50 -2.07
N LYS A 30 -13.28 -13.50 -1.78
CA LYS A 30 -14.62 -13.72 -1.24
C LYS A 30 -15.45 -14.65 -2.14
N ARG A 31 -15.46 -14.40 -3.46
CA ARG A 31 -16.19 -15.23 -4.44
C ARG A 31 -15.63 -16.65 -4.52
N GLU A 32 -14.30 -16.78 -4.49
CA GLU A 32 -13.65 -18.09 -4.46
C GLU A 32 -14.04 -18.87 -3.19
N HIS A 33 -13.98 -18.22 -2.03
CA HIS A 33 -14.32 -18.83 -0.76
C HIS A 33 -15.80 -19.25 -0.70
N GLN A 34 -16.72 -18.44 -1.23
CA GLN A 34 -18.13 -18.80 -1.36
C GLN A 34 -18.37 -20.01 -2.27
N ARG A 35 -17.54 -20.19 -3.30
CA ARG A 35 -17.64 -21.33 -4.24
C ARG A 35 -17.02 -22.61 -3.68
N LEU A 36 -15.86 -22.51 -3.04
CA LEU A 36 -15.11 -23.66 -2.53
C LEU A 36 -15.55 -24.09 -1.13
N GLY A 37 -16.07 -23.17 -0.32
CA GLY A 37 -16.37 -23.39 1.09
C GLY A 37 -15.13 -23.44 2.00
N GLU A 38 -13.93 -23.31 1.43
CA GLU A 38 -12.66 -23.40 2.13
C GLU A 38 -11.63 -22.36 1.65
N PHE A 39 -10.44 -22.39 2.24
CA PHE A 39 -9.35 -21.50 1.87
C PHE A 39 -8.73 -21.94 0.55
N GLY A 40 -8.87 -21.10 -0.50
CA GLY A 40 -8.40 -21.41 -1.84
C GLY A 40 -7.08 -20.73 -2.25
N PRO A 41 -6.59 -21.04 -3.47
CA PRO A 41 -5.34 -20.51 -4.01
C PRO A 41 -5.29 -18.97 -4.08
N LEU A 42 -6.42 -18.31 -4.32
CA LEU A 42 -6.46 -16.86 -4.40
C LEU A 42 -6.23 -16.20 -3.03
N GLY A 43 -6.70 -16.84 -1.96
CA GLY A 43 -6.39 -16.44 -0.59
C GLY A 43 -4.91 -16.53 -0.27
N ASP A 44 -4.26 -17.63 -0.67
CA ASP A 44 -2.82 -17.82 -0.50
C ASP A 44 -2.03 -16.74 -1.25
N LEU A 45 -2.36 -16.53 -2.53
CA LEU A 45 -1.74 -15.49 -3.35
C LEU A 45 -1.91 -14.09 -2.74
N THR A 46 -3.11 -13.76 -2.28
CA THR A 46 -3.43 -12.44 -1.70
C THR A 46 -2.60 -12.19 -0.44
N ILE A 47 -2.46 -13.18 0.44
CA ILE A 47 -1.65 -13.07 1.66
C ILE A 47 -0.16 -12.95 1.33
N ARG A 48 0.35 -13.76 0.39
CA ARG A 48 1.76 -13.69 -0.03
C ARG A 48 2.09 -12.33 -0.63
N LEU A 49 1.22 -11.83 -1.50
CA LEU A 49 1.35 -10.50 -2.11
C LEU A 49 1.36 -9.40 -1.05
N TYR A 50 0.42 -9.45 -0.09
CA TYR A 50 0.39 -8.50 1.03
C TYR A 50 1.68 -8.55 1.85
N ARG A 51 2.14 -9.73 2.26
CA ARG A 51 3.35 -9.87 3.09
C ARG A 51 4.63 -9.44 2.36
N PHE A 52 4.77 -9.82 1.09
CA PHE A 52 5.90 -9.42 0.26
C PHE A 52 5.97 -7.91 0.12
N SER A 53 4.83 -7.30 -0.22
CA SER A 53 4.72 -5.86 -0.42
C SER A 53 4.89 -5.07 0.89
N ALA A 54 4.48 -5.62 2.03
CA ALA A 54 4.71 -5.00 3.35
C ALA A 54 6.20 -4.89 3.67
N GLY A 55 6.99 -5.92 3.36
CA GLY A 55 8.45 -5.87 3.51
C GLY A 55 9.09 -4.75 2.69
N LEU A 56 8.66 -4.61 1.43
CA LEU A 56 9.11 -3.52 0.57
C LEU A 56 8.62 -2.16 1.08
N GLY A 57 7.41 -2.06 1.61
CA GLY A 57 6.89 -0.85 2.25
C GLY A 57 7.74 -0.38 3.41
N VAL A 58 8.19 -1.28 4.29
CA VAL A 58 9.10 -0.95 5.40
C VAL A 58 10.42 -0.37 4.88
N ILE A 59 11.03 -1.02 3.87
CA ILE A 59 12.27 -0.53 3.27
C ILE A 59 12.05 0.84 2.60
N ALA A 60 10.91 1.02 1.90
CA ALA A 60 10.54 2.29 1.28
C ALA A 60 10.40 3.43 2.31
N LEU A 61 9.80 3.16 3.47
CA LEU A 61 9.67 4.15 4.54
C LEU A 61 11.02 4.54 5.14
N ILE A 62 11.86 3.55 5.47
CA ILE A 62 13.21 3.80 6.03
C ILE A 62 14.07 4.59 5.05
N THR A 63 14.13 4.15 3.79
CA THR A 63 14.90 4.84 2.76
C THR A 63 14.32 6.22 2.43
N GLY A 64 13.00 6.38 2.50
CA GLY A 64 12.33 7.66 2.29
C GLY A 64 12.65 8.68 3.38
N LEU A 65 12.65 8.26 4.65
CA LEU A 65 13.06 9.09 5.78
C LEU A 65 14.55 9.45 5.71
N TRP A 66 15.39 8.48 5.34
CA TRP A 66 16.81 8.73 5.13
C TRP A 66 17.06 9.80 4.05
N LEU A 67 16.38 9.71 2.90
CA LEU A 67 16.48 10.71 1.84
C LEU A 67 15.92 12.08 2.29
N GLY A 68 14.83 12.07 3.07
CA GLY A 68 14.27 13.24 3.73
C GLY A 68 15.30 14.01 4.54
N TRP A 69 16.04 13.30 5.39
CA TRP A 69 17.08 13.87 6.24
C TRP A 69 18.34 14.25 5.44
N ALA A 70 18.92 13.29 4.71
CA ALA A 70 20.27 13.41 4.15
C ALA A 70 20.34 14.16 2.80
N VAL A 71 19.24 14.22 2.02
CA VAL A 71 19.22 14.94 0.74
C VAL A 71 18.46 16.25 0.87
N TRP A 72 17.28 16.21 1.48
CA TRP A 72 16.32 17.31 1.44
C TRP A 72 16.26 18.12 2.73
N SER A 73 17.03 17.73 3.76
CA SER A 73 17.08 18.41 5.06
C SER A 73 15.70 18.67 5.65
N PHE A 74 14.74 17.78 5.41
CA PHE A 74 13.32 17.94 5.74
C PHE A 74 12.73 19.31 5.32
N ALA A 75 13.04 19.76 4.09
CA ALA A 75 12.36 20.91 3.50
C ALA A 75 10.83 20.79 3.64
N PRO A 76 10.05 21.89 3.71
CA PRO A 76 8.68 21.79 4.19
C PRO A 76 7.80 20.85 3.33
N TRP A 77 8.05 20.75 2.02
CA TRP A 77 7.36 19.80 1.12
C TRP A 77 7.58 18.34 1.50
N VAL A 78 8.71 18.02 2.12
CA VAL A 78 9.00 16.69 2.65
C VAL A 78 8.07 16.37 3.81
N HIS A 79 7.76 17.32 4.68
CA HIS A 79 6.80 17.11 5.77
C HIS A 79 5.40 16.83 5.23
N LEU A 80 4.94 17.60 4.22
CA LEU A 80 3.66 17.32 3.55
C LEU A 80 3.67 15.92 2.91
N LYS A 81 4.73 15.57 2.19
CA LYS A 81 4.89 14.23 1.60
C LYS A 81 4.81 13.14 2.68
N LEU A 82 5.51 13.30 3.80
CA LEU A 82 5.53 12.32 4.88
C LEU A 82 4.15 12.17 5.53
N ALA A 83 3.39 13.25 5.70
CA ALA A 83 2.03 13.18 6.19
C ALA A 83 1.13 12.36 5.24
N LEU A 84 1.22 12.59 3.93
CA LEU A 84 0.47 11.82 2.93
C LEU A 84 0.90 10.34 2.89
N VAL A 85 2.19 10.06 2.99
CA VAL A 85 2.73 8.69 3.06
C VAL A 85 2.27 7.99 4.34
N ALA A 86 2.16 8.69 5.47
CA ALA A 86 1.64 8.14 6.72
C ALA A 86 0.16 7.77 6.60
N LEU A 87 -0.66 8.61 5.94
CA LEU A 87 -2.05 8.28 5.64
C LEU A 87 -2.16 7.04 4.73
N LEU A 88 -1.32 6.96 3.70
CA LEU A 88 -1.26 5.79 2.81
C LEU A 88 -0.80 4.52 3.55
N ALA A 89 0.14 4.65 4.48
CA ALA A 89 0.57 3.56 5.35
C ALA A 89 -0.58 3.09 6.27
N GLY A 90 -1.35 4.02 6.84
CA GLY A 90 -2.55 3.70 7.63
C GLY A 90 -3.60 2.95 6.80
N HIS A 91 -3.86 3.41 5.57
CA HIS A 91 -4.71 2.70 4.61
C HIS A 91 -4.20 1.28 4.33
N TYR A 92 -2.89 1.13 4.12
CA TYR A 92 -2.27 -0.18 3.90
C TYR A 92 -2.42 -1.12 5.10
N VAL A 93 -2.23 -0.63 6.33
CA VAL A 93 -2.45 -1.40 7.56
C VAL A 93 -3.91 -1.83 7.68
N TRP A 94 -4.85 -0.96 7.32
CA TRP A 94 -6.29 -1.28 7.31
C TRP A 94 -6.62 -2.39 6.29
N THR A 95 -5.95 -2.39 5.14
CA THR A 95 -6.00 -3.52 4.18
C THR A 95 -5.52 -4.81 4.84
N GLY A 96 -4.45 -4.77 5.62
CA GLY A 96 -3.97 -5.90 6.41
C GLY A 96 -4.99 -6.45 7.39
N VAL A 97 -5.75 -5.58 8.06
CA VAL A 97 -6.84 -5.97 8.95
C VAL A 97 -7.94 -6.73 8.18
N MET A 98 -8.27 -6.30 6.95
CA MET A 98 -9.20 -7.02 6.08
C MET A 98 -8.66 -8.38 5.65
N VAL A 99 -7.38 -8.45 5.25
CA VAL A 99 -6.72 -9.71 4.86
C VAL A 99 -6.72 -10.72 6.01
N MET A 100 -6.42 -10.28 7.23
CA MET A 100 -6.43 -11.14 8.42
C MET A 100 -7.83 -11.62 8.80
N ARG A 101 -8.87 -10.80 8.56
CA ARG A 101 -10.28 -11.22 8.69
C ARG A 101 -10.68 -12.22 7.61
N ALA A 102 -10.36 -11.94 6.36
CA ALA A 102 -10.62 -12.82 5.22
C ALA A 102 -9.95 -14.21 5.40
N ARG A 103 -8.76 -14.25 6.00
CA ARG A 103 -8.08 -15.51 6.36
C ARG A 103 -8.90 -16.39 7.32
N ARG A 104 -9.77 -15.80 8.14
CA ARG A 104 -10.71 -16.52 9.03
C ARG A 104 -12.06 -16.83 8.35
N GLY A 105 -12.20 -16.58 7.05
CA GLY A 105 -13.46 -16.71 6.33
C GLY A 105 -14.43 -15.53 6.55
N GLU A 106 -14.01 -14.46 7.23
CA GLU A 106 -14.86 -13.32 7.53
C GLU A 106 -14.73 -12.21 6.47
N PHE A 107 -15.75 -12.08 5.60
CA PHE A 107 -15.79 -11.06 4.55
C PHE A 107 -16.90 -10.02 4.79
N ARG A 108 -16.61 -9.06 5.68
CA ARG A 108 -17.59 -8.04 6.12
C ARG A 108 -17.82 -6.92 5.11
N GLU A 109 -16.83 -6.62 4.29
CA GLU A 109 -16.90 -5.45 3.41
C GLU A 109 -17.69 -5.74 2.13
N SER A 110 -18.42 -4.74 1.68
CA SER A 110 -19.14 -4.81 0.41
C SER A 110 -18.17 -4.65 -0.76
N GLU A 111 -18.56 -5.16 -1.93
CA GLU A 111 -17.75 -5.04 -3.14
C GLU A 111 -17.56 -3.57 -3.55
N LEU A 112 -18.61 -2.75 -3.43
CA LEU A 112 -18.54 -1.31 -3.71
C LEU A 112 -17.56 -0.61 -2.76
N PHE A 113 -17.60 -0.95 -1.47
CA PHE A 113 -16.66 -0.40 -0.49
C PHE A 113 -15.21 -0.72 -0.88
N LEU A 114 -14.90 -1.98 -1.22
CA LEU A 114 -13.54 -2.39 -1.55
C LEU A 114 -13.01 -1.74 -2.83
N ARG A 115 -13.90 -1.47 -3.80
CA ARG A 115 -13.56 -0.66 -4.98
C ARG A 115 -13.21 0.77 -4.54
N ILE A 116 -14.14 1.49 -3.92
CA ILE A 116 -13.93 2.89 -3.49
C ILE A 116 -12.66 3.01 -2.62
N PHE A 117 -12.46 2.07 -1.71
CA PHE A 117 -11.28 2.01 -0.85
C PHE A 117 -9.97 1.90 -1.66
N ASN A 118 -9.95 1.12 -2.74
CA ASN A 118 -8.83 1.09 -3.68
C ASN A 118 -8.65 2.41 -4.45
N GLU A 119 -9.75 3.03 -4.91
CA GLU A 119 -9.67 4.29 -5.64
C GLU A 119 -9.12 5.44 -4.75
N ILE A 120 -9.44 5.44 -3.44
CA ILE A 120 -8.84 6.38 -2.47
C ILE A 120 -7.31 6.26 -2.45
N SER A 121 -6.76 5.04 -2.54
CA SER A 121 -5.30 4.85 -2.64
C SER A 121 -4.71 5.54 -3.85
N VAL A 122 -5.41 5.47 -5.00
CA VAL A 122 -4.94 6.08 -6.25
C VAL A 122 -4.86 7.60 -6.10
N PHE A 123 -5.89 8.22 -5.52
CA PHE A 123 -5.86 9.66 -5.22
C PHE A 123 -4.75 10.03 -4.24
N GLY A 124 -4.52 9.22 -3.21
CA GLY A 124 -3.40 9.41 -2.27
C GLY A 124 -2.04 9.37 -2.97
N VAL A 125 -1.82 8.42 -3.88
CA VAL A 125 -0.59 8.32 -4.67
C VAL A 125 -0.43 9.49 -5.63
N ILE A 126 -1.50 9.94 -6.30
CA ILE A 126 -1.47 11.14 -7.15
C ILE A 126 -1.05 12.37 -6.34
N ALA A 127 -1.59 12.56 -5.13
CA ALA A 127 -1.20 13.65 -4.25
C ALA A 127 0.29 13.58 -3.85
N ILE A 128 0.78 12.39 -3.48
CA ILE A 128 2.20 12.17 -3.14
C ILE A 128 3.10 12.49 -4.34
N LEU A 129 2.72 12.04 -5.54
CA LEU A 129 3.47 12.31 -6.77
C LEU A 129 3.51 13.80 -7.08
N TRP A 130 2.37 14.50 -6.95
CA TRP A 130 2.31 15.95 -7.13
C TRP A 130 3.27 16.67 -6.17
N VAL A 131 3.28 16.31 -4.87
CA VAL A 131 4.20 16.92 -3.90
C VAL A 131 5.67 16.66 -4.26
N VAL A 132 6.03 15.45 -4.71
CA VAL A 132 7.42 15.10 -5.07
C VAL A 132 7.89 15.80 -6.35
N VAL A 133 7.00 15.96 -7.33
CA VAL A 133 7.33 16.55 -8.64
C VAL A 133 7.36 18.07 -8.54
N VAL A 134 6.31 18.67 -7.96
CA VAL A 134 6.16 20.12 -7.87
C VAL A 134 7.03 20.70 -6.76
N LYS A 135 7.24 19.95 -5.68
CA LYS A 135 7.92 20.41 -4.46
C LYS A 135 7.37 21.77 -4.04
N PRO A 136 6.05 21.85 -3.77
CA PRO A 136 5.45 23.11 -3.36
C PRO A 136 6.16 23.56 -2.09
N PHE A 137 6.54 24.84 -1.97
CA PHE A 137 7.22 25.46 -0.82
C PHE A 137 8.65 24.98 -0.46
#